data_AF-A0A840X235-F1
#
_entry.id   AF-A0A840X235-F1
#
_cell.length_a   1.000
_cell.length_b   1.000
_cell.length_c   1.000
_cell.angle_alpha   90.00
_cell.angle_beta   90.00
_cell.angle_gamma   90.00
#
_symmetry.space_group_name_H-M   'P 1'
#
loop_
_entity.id
_entity.type
_entity.pdbx_description
1 polymer ?
#
loop_
_entity_poly.entity_id
_entity_poly.type
_entity_poly.pdbx_seq_one_letter_code
_entity_poly.pdbx_strand_id
1 'polypeptide(L)'
;MSQKERLAALVADDNALIRAQKDCYWKEKAWQEAKDDLSTAKSDVSQAEAACTHAYKEWEFAVGRGIPAEIAYYKQRYQEAGAVLNKARDTLKKAKRKLRDKEQSLHNCYAGYKPK
;
A
#
# COMPACT_ATOMS: atom_id res chain seq x y z
N MET A 1 -19.72 37.14 -30.37
CA MET A 1 -18.92 35.94 -30.70
C MET A 1 -19.16 35.53 -32.14
N SER A 2 -18.09 35.47 -32.93
CA SER A 2 -18.05 34.95 -34.29
C SER A 2 -18.13 33.42 -34.31
N GLN A 3 -18.49 32.84 -35.46
CA GLN A 3 -18.50 31.39 -35.67
C GLN A 3 -17.12 30.75 -35.42
N LYS A 4 -16.04 31.46 -35.75
CA LYS A 4 -14.66 31.03 -35.50
C LYS A 4 -14.34 30.95 -34.01
N GLU A 5 -14.82 31.90 -33.20
CA GLU A 5 -14.66 31.88 -31.74
C GLU A 5 -15.45 30.74 -31.09
N ARG A 6 -16.66 30.45 -31.60
CA ARG A 6 -17.48 29.32 -31.12
C ARG A 6 -16.81 27.96 -31.41
N LEU A 7 -16.25 27.78 -32.61
CA LEU A 7 -15.51 26.57 -32.97
C LEU A 7 -14.23 26.41 -32.14
N ALA A 8 -13.48 27.50 -31.91
CA ALA A 8 -12.28 27.46 -31.08
C ALA A 8 -12.59 27.10 -29.61
N ALA A 9 -13.68 27.63 -29.06
CA ALA A 9 -14.15 27.28 -27.72
C ALA A 9 -14.55 25.80 -27.60
N LEU A 10 -15.31 25.28 -28.56
CA LEU A 10 -15.72 23.86 -28.58
C LEU A 10 -14.50 22.93 -28.62
N VAL A 11 -13.52 23.23 -29.48
CA VAL A 11 -12.28 22.44 -29.58
C VAL A 11 -11.42 22.56 -28.32
N ALA A 12 -11.43 23.70 -27.64
CA ALA A 12 -10.73 23.88 -26.37
C ALA A 12 -11.36 23.03 -25.25
N ASP A 13 -12.69 22.99 -25.19
CA ASP A 13 -13.44 22.19 -24.22
C ASP A 13 -13.22 20.68 -24.43
N ASP A 14 -13.27 20.20 -25.68
CA ASP A 14 -13.00 18.79 -26.01
C ASP A 14 -11.56 18.38 -25.64
N ASN A 15 -10.58 19.26 -25.90
CA ASN A 15 -9.18 19.00 -25.52
C ASN A 15 -8.99 18.96 -24.00
N ALA A 16 -9.70 19.82 -23.26
CA ALA A 16 -9.68 19.80 -21.80
C ALA A 16 -10.29 18.50 -21.25
N LEU A 17 -11.40 18.05 -21.84
CA LEU A 17 -12.07 16.81 -21.47
C LEU A 17 -11.16 15.58 -21.67
N ILE A 18 -10.50 15.49 -22.83
CA ILE A 18 -9.56 14.39 -23.14
C ILE A 18 -8.39 14.36 -22.16
N ARG A 19 -7.83 15.53 -21.79
CA ARG A 19 -6.75 15.61 -20.80
C ARG A 19 -7.22 15.13 -19.43
N ALA A 20 -8.39 15.59 -18.97
CA ALA A 20 -8.96 15.18 -17.69
C ALA A 20 -9.23 13.67 -17.63
N GLN A 21 -9.76 13.07 -18.71
CA GLN A 21 -9.98 11.62 -18.79
C GLN A 21 -8.67 10.84 -18.71
N LYS A 22 -7.63 11.28 -19.43
CA LYS A 22 -6.29 10.68 -19.34
C LYS A 22 -5.71 10.77 -17.93
N ASP A 23 -5.86 11.90 -17.26
CA ASP A 23 -5.39 12.08 -15.89
C ASP A 23 -6.12 11.15 -14.90
N CYS A 24 -7.43 10.97 -15.04
CA CYS A 24 -8.18 10.02 -14.20
C CYS A 24 -7.77 8.57 -14.46
N TYR A 25 -7.53 8.19 -15.71
CA TYR A 25 -7.02 6.86 -16.06
C TYR A 25 -5.68 6.55 -15.36
N TRP A 26 -4.72 7.47 -15.38
CA TRP A 26 -3.44 7.26 -14.71
C TRP A 26 -3.57 7.22 -13.18
N LYS A 27 -4.48 8.01 -12.61
CA LYS A 27 -4.79 7.95 -11.17
C LYS A 27 -5.44 6.64 -10.76
N GLU A 28 -6.32 6.09 -11.59
CA GLU A 28 -6.94 4.78 -11.37
C GLU A 28 -5.90 3.66 -11.40
N LYS A 29 -5.00 3.69 -12.39
CA LYS A 29 -3.87 2.75 -12.44
C LYS A 29 -2.99 2.83 -11.19
N ALA A 30 -2.62 4.04 -10.76
CA ALA A 30 -1.80 4.24 -9.57
C ALA A 30 -2.52 3.82 -8.26
N TRP A 31 -3.85 3.91 -8.22
CA TRP A 31 -4.64 3.39 -7.11
C TRP A 31 -4.67 1.86 -7.11
N GLN A 32 -4.80 1.22 -8.28
CA GLN A 32 -4.74 -0.24 -8.40
C GLN A 32 -3.38 -0.79 -7.97
N GLU A 33 -2.28 -0.16 -8.42
CA GLU A 33 -0.93 -0.50 -7.95
C GLU A 33 -0.79 -0.36 -6.42
N ALA A 34 -1.39 0.67 -5.82
CA ALA A 34 -1.38 0.84 -4.37
C ALA A 34 -2.21 -0.22 -3.62
N LYS A 35 -3.25 -0.79 -4.25
CA LYS A 35 -4.00 -1.93 -3.71
C LYS A 35 -3.16 -3.21 -3.74
N ASP A 36 -2.44 -3.42 -4.83
CA ASP A 36 -1.57 -4.59 -4.98
C ASP A 36 -0.41 -4.52 -3.96
N ASP A 37 0.21 -3.33 -3.79
CA ASP A 37 1.20 -3.06 -2.74
C ASP A 37 0.63 -3.38 -1.34
N LEU A 38 -0.61 -2.97 -1.06
CA LEU A 38 -1.26 -3.25 0.21
C LEU A 38 -1.51 -4.76 0.40
N SER A 39 -1.88 -5.47 -0.66
CA SER A 39 -2.08 -6.92 -0.63
C SER A 39 -0.79 -7.65 -0.28
N THR A 40 0.31 -7.31 -0.97
CA THR A 40 1.65 -7.84 -0.69
C THR A 40 2.07 -7.55 0.74
N ALA A 41 1.93 -6.30 1.20
CA ALA A 41 2.30 -5.93 2.57
C ALA A 41 1.49 -6.67 3.65
N LYS A 42 0.22 -7.02 3.38
CA LYS A 42 -0.58 -7.88 4.28
C LYS A 42 -0.04 -9.31 4.31
N SER A 43 0.32 -9.86 3.15
CA SER A 43 0.94 -11.18 3.04
C SER A 43 2.25 -11.24 3.82
N ASP A 44 3.12 -10.24 3.65
CA ASP A 44 4.41 -10.15 4.35
C ASP A 44 4.24 -10.12 5.87
N VAL A 45 3.25 -9.35 6.37
CA VAL A 45 2.94 -9.34 7.81
C VAL A 45 2.48 -10.72 8.27
N SER A 46 1.59 -11.39 7.54
CA SER A 46 1.11 -12.74 7.89
C SER A 46 2.27 -13.74 7.96
N GLN A 47 3.17 -13.73 6.97
CA GLN A 47 4.36 -14.59 6.96
C GLN A 47 5.30 -14.28 8.13
N ALA A 48 5.54 -12.99 8.41
CA ALA A 48 6.38 -12.58 9.53
C ALA A 48 5.77 -12.94 10.91
N GLU A 49 4.44 -12.87 11.05
CA GLU A 49 3.72 -13.32 12.26
C GLU A 49 3.86 -14.83 12.47
N ALA A 50 3.73 -15.62 11.40
CA ALA A 50 3.95 -17.06 11.45
C ALA A 50 5.39 -17.40 11.85
N ALA A 51 6.39 -16.73 11.24
CA ALA A 51 7.80 -16.93 11.57
C ALA A 51 8.13 -16.54 13.02
N CYS A 52 7.58 -15.41 13.50
CA CYS A 52 7.74 -14.97 14.88
C CYS A 52 7.11 -15.95 15.88
N THR A 53 5.93 -16.48 15.55
CA THR A 53 5.24 -17.51 16.35
C THR A 53 6.06 -18.80 16.40
N HIS A 54 6.64 -19.23 15.29
CA HIS A 54 7.51 -20.40 15.25
C HIS A 54 8.75 -20.20 16.12
N ALA A 55 9.46 -19.07 15.95
CA ALA A 55 10.65 -18.77 16.73
C ALA A 55 10.38 -18.67 18.23
N TYR A 56 9.20 -18.14 18.62
CA TYR A 56 8.75 -18.13 20.02
C TYR A 56 8.60 -19.54 20.58
N LYS A 57 7.96 -20.47 19.84
CA LYS A 57 7.77 -21.85 20.28
C LYS A 57 9.10 -22.60 20.44
N GLU A 58 10.05 -22.38 19.53
CA GLU A 58 11.40 -22.97 19.65
C GLU A 58 12.13 -22.46 20.90
N TRP A 59 12.03 -21.15 21.18
CA TRP A 59 12.59 -20.55 22.39
C TRP A 59 11.92 -21.10 23.65
N GLU A 60 10.59 -21.17 23.68
CA GLU A 60 9.82 -21.72 24.80
C GLU A 60 10.18 -23.20 25.07
N PHE A 61 10.36 -23.99 24.00
CA PHE A 61 10.81 -25.38 24.12
C PHE A 61 12.24 -25.48 24.69
N ALA A 62 13.17 -24.62 24.26
CA ALA A 62 14.52 -24.55 24.81
C ALA A 62 14.52 -24.14 26.30
N VAL A 63 13.64 -23.20 26.68
CA VAL A 63 13.43 -22.80 28.08
C VAL A 63 12.94 -23.98 28.91
N GLY A 64 11.98 -24.75 28.40
CA GLY A 64 11.48 -25.96 29.06
C GLY A 64 12.55 -27.04 29.27
N ARG A 65 13.54 -27.14 28.36
CA ARG A 65 14.70 -28.03 28.51
C ARG A 65 15.78 -27.50 29.45
N GLY A 66 15.78 -26.21 29.76
CA GLY A 66 16.72 -25.60 30.70
C GLY A 66 18.18 -25.54 30.22
N ILE A 67 18.45 -25.69 28.91
CA ILE A 67 19.80 -25.66 28.35
C ILE A 67 20.19 -24.20 28.02
N PRO A 68 21.10 -23.55 28.78
CA PRO A 68 21.31 -22.11 28.66
C PRO A 68 21.78 -21.64 27.27
N ALA A 69 22.62 -22.44 26.61
CA ALA A 69 23.12 -22.13 25.28
C ALA A 69 22.01 -22.14 24.21
N GLU A 70 21.11 -23.13 24.25
CA GLU A 70 19.97 -23.17 23.35
C GLU A 70 18.98 -22.04 23.63
N ILE A 71 18.72 -21.74 24.90
CA ILE A 71 17.85 -20.62 25.30
C ILE A 71 18.36 -19.32 24.71
N ALA A 72 19.66 -19.03 24.84
CA ALA A 72 20.26 -17.82 24.28
C ALA A 72 20.14 -17.79 22.75
N TYR A 73 20.44 -18.90 22.08
CA TYR A 73 20.35 -19.03 20.62
C TYR A 73 18.93 -18.77 20.09
N TYR A 74 17.93 -19.46 20.64
CA TYR A 74 16.55 -19.31 20.17
C TYR A 74 15.94 -17.97 20.59
N LYS A 75 16.36 -17.39 21.72
CA LYS A 75 15.96 -16.03 22.12
C LYS A 75 16.42 -15.00 21.09
N GLN A 76 17.65 -15.11 20.61
CA GLN A 76 18.15 -14.21 19.57
C GLN A 76 17.33 -14.35 18.28
N ARG A 77 17.06 -15.58 17.83
CA ARG A 77 16.22 -15.81 16.64
C ARG A 77 14.80 -15.26 16.78
N TYR A 78 14.21 -15.40 17.95
CA TYR A 78 12.91 -14.81 18.25
C TYR A 78 12.93 -13.29 18.17
N GLN A 79 13.99 -12.65 18.70
CA GLN A 79 14.17 -11.19 18.60
C GLN A 79 14.35 -10.73 17.15
N GLU A 80 15.14 -11.46 16.35
CA GLU A 80 15.34 -11.18 14.92
C GLU A 80 14.02 -11.30 14.14
N ALA A 81 13.24 -12.37 14.38
CA ALA A 81 11.91 -12.53 13.78
C ALA A 81 10.95 -11.41 14.20
N GLY A 82 11.00 -10.97 15.46
CA GLY A 82 10.26 -9.82 15.96
C GLY A 82 10.62 -8.51 15.25
N ALA A 83 11.90 -8.29 14.96
CA ALA A 83 12.35 -7.12 14.21
C ALA A 83 11.83 -7.13 12.75
N VAL A 84 11.84 -8.30 12.10
CA VAL A 84 11.26 -8.48 10.76
C VAL A 84 9.76 -8.19 10.77
N LEU A 85 9.03 -8.71 11.75
CA LEU A 85 7.60 -8.45 11.91
C LEU A 85 7.30 -6.95 12.09
N ASN A 86 8.07 -6.25 12.91
CA ASN A 86 7.90 -4.81 13.10
C ASN A 86 8.13 -4.05 11.79
N LYS A 87 9.17 -4.40 11.04
CA LYS A 87 9.44 -3.81 9.71
C LYS A 87 8.30 -4.08 8.72
N ALA A 88 7.76 -5.29 8.69
CA ALA A 88 6.61 -5.64 7.83
C ALA A 88 5.36 -4.81 8.21
N ARG A 89 5.09 -4.64 9.51
CA ARG A 89 3.98 -3.81 10.02
C ARG A 89 4.14 -2.34 9.63
N ASP A 90 5.36 -1.81 9.66
CA ASP A 90 5.65 -0.44 9.20
C ASP A 90 5.42 -0.29 7.69
N THR A 91 5.84 -1.27 6.89
CA THR A 91 5.54 -1.30 5.45
C THR A 91 4.04 -1.33 5.20
N LEU A 92 3.28 -2.16 5.92
CA LEU A 92 1.83 -2.22 5.84
C LEU A 92 1.18 -0.87 6.19
N LYS A 93 1.68 -0.18 7.23
CA LYS A 93 1.20 1.15 7.60
C LYS A 93 1.44 2.18 6.49
N LYS A 94 2.61 2.15 5.85
CA LYS A 94 2.94 3.01 4.71
C LYS A 94 2.06 2.71 3.50
N ALA A 95 1.86 1.43 3.16
CA ALA A 95 0.98 1.00 2.06
C ALA A 95 -0.47 1.46 2.29
N LYS A 96 -1.00 1.30 3.51
CA LYS A 96 -2.33 1.81 3.88
C LYS A 96 -2.46 3.33 3.70
N ARG A 97 -1.42 4.11 4.05
CA ARG A 97 -1.42 5.56 3.84
C ARG A 97 -1.39 5.89 2.35
N LYS A 98 -0.48 5.28 1.58
CA LYS A 98 -0.37 5.46 0.12
C LYS A 98 -1.70 5.17 -0.57
N LEU A 99 -2.38 4.08 -0.21
CA LEU A 99 -3.69 3.75 -0.78
C LEU A 99 -4.72 4.86 -0.53
N ARG A 100 -4.83 5.36 0.70
CA ARG A 100 -5.75 6.47 1.02
C ARG A 100 -5.44 7.74 0.22
N ASP A 101 -4.16 8.07 0.06
CA ASP A 101 -3.75 9.24 -0.72
C ASP A 101 -4.13 9.08 -2.20
N LYS A 102 -4.00 7.87 -2.76
CA LYS A 102 -4.42 7.55 -4.13
C LYS A 102 -5.94 7.51 -4.28
N GLU A 103 -6.66 6.97 -3.30
CA GLU A 103 -8.13 6.99 -3.24
C GLU A 103 -8.66 8.43 -3.27
N GLN A 104 -8.10 9.32 -2.44
CA GLN A 104 -8.50 10.73 -2.43
C GLN A 104 -8.17 11.41 -3.76
N SER A 105 -7.00 11.15 -4.33
CA SER A 105 -6.60 11.72 -5.63
C SER A 105 -7.54 11.28 -6.77
N LEU A 106 -7.95 10.00 -6.76
CA LEU A 106 -8.88 9.44 -7.73
C LEU A 106 -10.29 10.02 -7.52
N HIS A 107 -10.76 10.08 -6.28
CA HIS A 107 -12.03 10.70 -5.93
C HIS A 107 -12.12 12.15 -6.40
N ASN A 108 -11.08 12.95 -6.16
CA ASN A 108 -11.01 14.34 -6.63
C ASN A 108 -11.07 14.44 -8.16
N CYS A 109 -10.56 13.44 -8.88
CA CYS A 109 -10.62 13.39 -10.34
C CYS A 109 -12.07 13.25 -10.83
N TYR A 110 -12.83 12.32 -10.25
CA TYR A 110 -14.23 12.11 -10.60
C TYR A 110 -15.17 13.19 -10.04
N ALA A 111 -14.89 13.74 -8.86
CA ALA A 111 -15.68 14.82 -8.25
C ALA A 111 -15.57 16.14 -9.04
N GLY A 112 -14.41 16.40 -9.66
CA GLY A 112 -14.21 17.53 -10.57
C GLY A 112 -14.93 17.39 -11.92
N TYR A 113 -15.48 16.22 -12.21
CA TYR A 113 -16.16 15.89 -13.47
C TYR A 113 -17.69 16.12 -13.41
N LYS A 114 -18.23 16.92 -12.48
CA LYS A 114 -19.65 17.30 -12.57
C LYS A 114 -19.85 18.18 -13.80
N PRO A 115 -20.54 17.71 -14.86
CA PRO A 115 -20.90 18.56 -15.98
C PRO A 115 -21.83 19.66 -15.44
N LYS A 116 -21.56 20.93 -15.78
CA LYS A 116 -22.50 22.02 -15.53
C LYS A 116 -23.63 21.97 -16.56
#